data_AF-A0A0F9IU64-F1
#
_entry.id   AF-A0A0F9IU64-F1
#
_cell.length_a   1.000
_cell.length_b   1.000
_cell.length_c   1.000
_cell.angle_alpha   90.00
_cell.angle_beta   90.00
_cell.angle_gamma   90.00
#
_symmetry.space_group_name_H-M   'P 1'
#
loop_
_entity.id
_entity.type
_entity.pdbx_description
1 polymer ?
#
loop_
_entity_poly.entity_id
_entity_poly.type
_entity_poly.pdbx_seq_one_letter_code
_entity_poly.pdbx_strand_id
1 'polypeptide(L)'
;MTELGEREGQCYRLAGRYVMDNRDAVLVHTTLFSPTLGHRMSHAFVEITPDMVWEPVTDQVFLKGTLFPKYEVEEDARYTADEMSRLLVTNNHWGPWEKEGDNEGS
;
A
#
# COMPACT_ATOMS: atom_id res chain seq x y z
N MET A 1 14.02 20.90 -4.85
CA MET A 1 13.30 19.69 -5.27
C MET A 1 12.57 19.19 -4.05
N THR A 2 11.25 19.31 -4.01
CA THR A 2 10.43 18.81 -2.91
C THR A 2 10.41 17.28 -2.99
N GLU A 3 10.78 16.62 -1.90
CA GLU A 3 10.96 15.16 -1.73
C GLU A 3 9.76 14.28 -2.14
N LEU A 4 8.60 14.90 -2.41
CA LEU A 4 7.40 14.25 -2.92
C LEU A 4 7.59 13.60 -4.31
N GLY A 5 8.33 14.26 -5.21
CA GLY A 5 8.47 13.79 -6.60
C GLY A 5 9.32 12.52 -6.78
N GLU A 6 10.12 12.14 -5.77
CA GLU A 6 10.94 10.92 -5.81
C GLU A 6 10.23 9.69 -5.24
N ARG A 7 9.14 9.90 -4.47
CA ARG A 7 8.38 8.82 -3.81
C ARG A 7 7.07 8.49 -4.51
N GLU A 8 6.59 9.36 -5.41
CA GLU A 8 5.42 9.09 -6.26
C GLU A 8 5.65 7.82 -7.11
N GLY A 9 4.66 6.91 -7.10
CA GLY A 9 4.77 5.60 -7.75
C GLY A 9 5.64 4.57 -7.03
N GLN A 10 6.23 4.91 -5.88
CA GLN A 10 7.07 4.00 -5.09
C GLN A 10 6.39 3.47 -3.83
N CYS A 11 5.09 3.72 -3.63
CA CYS A 11 4.36 3.31 -2.42
C CYS A 11 4.56 1.82 -2.09
N TYR A 12 4.40 0.93 -3.08
CA TYR A 12 4.63 -0.51 -2.92
C TYR A 12 6.07 -0.86 -2.50
N ARG A 13 7.07 -0.22 -3.15
CA ARG A 13 8.48 -0.47 -2.86
C ARG A 13 8.87 0.02 -1.47
N LEU A 14 8.43 1.22 -1.09
CA LEU A 14 8.73 1.84 0.19
C LEU A 14 8.02 1.10 1.34
N ALA A 15 6.74 0.78 1.17
CA ALA A 15 5.97 0.00 2.13
C ALA A 15 6.56 -1.42 2.31
N GLY A 16 6.86 -2.10 1.20
CA GLY A 16 7.49 -3.42 1.26
C GLY A 16 8.87 -3.38 1.91
N ARG A 17 9.67 -2.34 1.63
CA ARG A 17 10.97 -2.17 2.31
C ARG A 17 10.81 -1.99 3.82
N TYR A 18 9.88 -1.15 4.24
CA TYR A 18 9.60 -0.95 5.65
C TYR A 18 9.21 -2.26 6.35
N VAL A 19 8.35 -3.06 5.72
CA VAL A 19 7.88 -4.34 6.28
C VAL A 19 9.00 -5.40 6.35
N MET A 20 9.94 -5.41 5.40
CA MET A 20 11.14 -6.26 5.52
C MET A 20 11.99 -5.90 6.74
N ASP A 21 12.16 -4.60 7.01
CA ASP A 21 12.96 -4.09 8.11
C ASP A 21 12.20 -4.17 9.46
N ASN A 22 10.86 -4.24 9.44
CA ASN A 22 9.96 -4.31 10.60
C ASN A 22 8.97 -5.47 10.45
N ARG A 23 9.41 -6.69 10.79
CA ARG A 23 8.66 -7.92 10.47
C ARG A 23 7.31 -8.08 11.18
N ASP A 24 7.06 -7.30 12.24
CA ASP A 24 5.77 -7.27 12.94
C ASP A 24 4.74 -6.37 12.24
N ALA A 25 5.17 -5.55 11.27
CA ALA A 25 4.29 -4.70 10.50
C ALA A 25 3.60 -5.47 9.36
N VAL A 26 2.46 -4.97 8.92
CA VAL A 26 1.66 -5.57 7.85
C VAL A 26 1.59 -4.63 6.66
N LEU A 27 1.93 -5.13 5.47
CA LEU A 27 1.72 -4.42 4.22
C LEU A 27 0.23 -4.49 3.87
N VAL A 28 -0.38 -3.36 3.55
CA VAL A 28 -1.80 -3.28 3.16
C VAL A 28 -1.89 -2.64 1.78
N HIS A 29 -2.34 -3.41 0.79
CA HIS A 29 -2.72 -2.87 -0.50
C HIS A 29 -4.15 -2.35 -0.41
N THR A 30 -4.38 -1.19 -1.00
CA THR A 30 -5.63 -0.46 -0.88
C THR A 30 -5.97 0.26 -2.17
N THR A 31 -7.26 0.57 -2.33
CA THR A 31 -7.74 1.49 -3.34
C THR A 31 -8.35 2.70 -2.61
N LEU A 32 -7.91 3.91 -2.97
CA LEU A 32 -8.37 5.14 -2.31
C LEU A 32 -8.80 6.18 -3.33
N PHE A 33 -9.73 7.06 -2.96
CA PHE A 33 -10.07 8.23 -3.77
C PHE A 33 -9.01 9.31 -3.58
N SER A 34 -8.37 9.74 -4.67
CA SER A 34 -7.44 10.88 -4.65
C SER A 34 -8.19 12.15 -5.05
N PRO A 35 -8.42 13.11 -4.11
CA PRO A 35 -9.10 14.36 -4.45
C PRO A 35 -8.33 15.19 -5.47
N THR A 36 -6.99 15.05 -5.48
CA THR A 36 -6.11 15.75 -6.42
C THR A 36 -6.24 15.20 -7.84
N LEU A 37 -6.41 13.88 -7.99
CA LEU A 37 -6.56 13.24 -9.30
C LEU A 37 -8.02 13.10 -9.74
N GLY A 38 -8.97 13.27 -8.82
CA GLY A 38 -10.41 13.15 -9.08
C GLY A 38 -10.89 11.73 -9.37
N HIS A 39 -10.08 10.70 -9.12
CA HIS A 39 -10.43 9.30 -9.33
C HIS A 39 -9.81 8.39 -8.27
N ARG A 40 -10.27 7.13 -8.23
CA ARG A 40 -9.73 6.09 -7.34
C ARG A 40 -8.40 5.58 -7.89
N MET A 41 -7.43 5.37 -7.01
CA MET A 41 -6.11 4.85 -7.35
C MET A 41 -5.67 3.78 -6.36
N SER A 42 -4.89 2.82 -6.85
CA SER A 42 -4.25 1.82 -5.99
C SER A 42 -3.09 2.44 -5.21
N HIS A 43 -2.94 2.02 -3.96
CA HIS A 43 -1.99 2.56 -3.02
C HIS A 43 -1.60 1.50 -1.97
N ALA A 44 -0.42 1.66 -1.37
CA ALA A 44 0.08 0.75 -0.35
C ALA A 44 0.40 1.50 0.94
N PHE A 45 -0.16 1.03 2.05
CA PHE A 45 0.13 1.49 3.40
C PHE A 45 0.86 0.41 4.19
N VAL A 46 1.43 0.79 5.33
CA VAL A 46 1.93 -0.17 6.32
C VAL A 46 1.12 -0.01 7.60
N GLU A 47 0.47 -1.08 8.05
CA GLU A 47 -0.15 -1.13 9.37
C GLU A 47 0.93 -1.43 10.41
N ILE A 48 1.23 -0.43 11.25
CA ILE A 48 2.23 -0.55 12.35
C ILE A 48 1.55 -1.08 13.60
N THR A 49 0.31 -0.65 13.83
CA THR A 49 -0.57 -1.15 14.90
C THR A 49 -1.99 -1.22 14.34
N PRO A 50 -2.93 -1.93 14.99
CA PRO A 50 -4.31 -2.03 14.49
C PRO A 50 -5.00 -0.69 14.21
N ASP A 51 -4.59 0.38 14.91
CA ASP A 51 -5.18 1.72 14.80
C ASP A 51 -4.33 2.71 13.99
N MET A 52 -3.09 2.35 13.62
CA MET A 52 -2.15 3.26 12.97
C MET A 52 -1.55 2.68 11.70
N VAL A 53 -1.60 3.50 10.65
CA VAL A 53 -0.99 3.20 9.35
C VAL A 53 0.08 4.23 9.03
N TRP A 54 1.18 3.79 8.45
CA TRP A 54 2.19 4.65 7.84
C TRP A 54 1.96 4.74 6.34
N GLU A 55 1.95 5.96 5.84
CA GLU A 55 1.84 6.28 4.43
C GLU A 55 3.25 6.59 3.88
N PRO A 56 3.76 5.77 2.95
CA PRO A 56 5.15 5.81 2.53
C PRO A 56 5.56 7.03 1.69
N VAL A 57 4.63 7.61 0.92
CA VAL A 57 4.91 8.70 -0.03
C VAL A 57 5.11 10.03 0.70
N THR A 58 4.28 10.31 1.69
CA THR A 58 4.34 11.50 2.58
C THR A 58 5.20 11.25 3.81
N ASP A 59 5.55 9.99 4.10
CA ASP A 59 6.32 9.57 5.27
C ASP A 59 5.62 9.89 6.61
N GLN A 60 4.30 9.77 6.64
CA GLN A 60 3.49 10.17 7.79
C GLN A 60 2.73 8.98 8.38
N VAL A 61 2.61 8.97 9.70
CA VAL A 61 1.75 8.03 10.42
C VAL A 61 0.40 8.67 10.67
N PHE A 62 -0.66 7.95 10.34
CA PHE A 62 -2.04 8.38 10.49
C PHE A 62 -2.83 7.40 11.34
N LEU A 63 -3.86 7.92 12.00
CA LEU A 63 -4.91 7.08 12.58
C LEU A 63 -5.76 6.48 11.46
N LYS A 64 -5.84 5.16 11.43
CA LYS A 64 -6.59 4.39 10.43
C LYS A 64 -8.05 4.83 10.38
N GLY A 65 -8.70 4.93 11.55
CA GLY A 65 -10.10 5.36 11.68
C GLY A 65 -10.39 6.81 11.26
N THR A 66 -9.37 7.63 11.03
CA THR A 66 -9.54 9.00 10.50
C THR A 66 -9.21 9.06 9.01
N LEU A 67 -8.12 8.41 8.59
CA LEU A 67 -7.64 8.46 7.20
C LEU A 67 -8.58 7.71 6.26
N PHE A 68 -8.97 6.50 6.65
CA PHE A 68 -9.72 5.59 5.78
C PHE A 68 -11.07 6.15 5.34
N PRO A 69 -11.93 6.65 6.24
CA PRO A 69 -13.19 7.26 5.82
C PRO A 69 -13.00 8.58 5.06
N LYS A 70 -11.91 9.33 5.33
CA LYS A 70 -11.64 10.60 4.66
C LYS A 70 -11.30 10.43 3.18
N TYR A 71 -10.59 9.36 2.82
CA TYR A 71 -10.14 9.08 1.45
C TYR A 71 -10.87 7.89 0.82
N GLU A 72 -11.98 7.43 1.42
CA GLU A 72 -12.76 6.29 0.94
C GLU A 72 -11.87 5.07 0.65
N VAL A 73 -10.94 4.79 1.57
CA VAL A 73 -9.95 3.73 1.45
C VAL A 73 -10.64 2.38 1.58
N GLU A 74 -10.43 1.53 0.58
CA GLU A 74 -10.83 0.13 0.55
C GLU A 74 -9.57 -0.73 0.71
N GLU A 75 -9.61 -1.70 1.63
CA GLU A 75 -8.52 -2.67 1.80
C GLU A 75 -8.69 -3.79 0.76
N ASP A 76 -7.71 -3.93 -0.13
CA ASP A 76 -7.73 -4.93 -1.19
C ASP A 76 -7.07 -6.23 -0.71
N ALA A 77 -5.89 -6.13 -0.10
CA ALA A 77 -5.24 -7.27 0.57
C ALA A 77 -4.24 -6.84 1.64
N ARG A 78 -3.82 -7.83 2.44
CA ARG A 78 -2.92 -7.67 3.58
C ARG A 78 -1.86 -8.76 3.54
N TYR A 79 -0.62 -8.39 3.82
CA TYR A 79 0.52 -9.31 3.78
C TYR A 79 1.41 -9.11 4.99
N THR A 80 1.72 -10.20 5.67
CA THR A 80 2.84 -10.26 6.61
C THR A 80 4.16 -10.12 5.87
N ALA A 81 5.24 -9.81 6.59
CA ALA A 81 6.59 -9.74 6.00
C ALA A 81 6.99 -11.03 5.26
N ASP A 82 6.55 -12.19 5.73
CA ASP A 82 6.87 -13.47 5.12
C ASP A 82 6.10 -13.70 3.82
N GLU A 83 4.81 -13.39 3.81
CA GLU A 83 3.96 -13.49 2.61
C GLU A 83 4.43 -12.52 1.53
N MET A 84 4.65 -11.25 1.91
CA MET A 84 5.18 -10.23 1.01
C MET A 84 6.53 -10.65 0.43
N SER A 85 7.45 -11.18 1.25
CA SER A 85 8.78 -11.58 0.76
C SER A 85 8.69 -12.72 -0.27
N ARG A 86 7.78 -13.68 -0.06
CA ARG A 86 7.53 -14.77 -1.02
C ARG A 86 6.95 -14.22 -2.32
N LEU A 87 5.98 -13.32 -2.24
CA LEU A 87 5.33 -12.72 -3.42
C LEU A 87 6.30 -11.84 -4.22
N LEU A 88 7.15 -11.07 -3.54
CA LEU A 88 8.21 -10.28 -4.15
C LEU A 88 9.17 -11.17 -4.95
N VAL A 89 9.67 -12.25 -4.36
CA VAL A 89 10.60 -13.18 -5.03
C VAL A 89 9.91 -13.93 -6.18
N THR A 90 8.66 -14.33 -6.00
CA THR A 90 7.91 -15.09 -7.00
C THR A 90 7.56 -14.26 -8.22
N ASN A 91 7.11 -13.01 -8.02
CA ASN A 91 6.65 -12.14 -9.11
C ASN A 91 7.71 -11.18 -9.62
N ASN A 92 8.83 -11.01 -8.90
CA ASN A 92 9.91 -10.07 -9.24
C ASN A 92 9.47 -8.59 -9.35
N HIS A 93 8.43 -8.20 -8.59
CA HIS A 93 8.03 -6.80 -8.38
C HIS A 93 7.35 -6.64 -7.01
N TRP A 94 7.25 -5.39 -6.52
CA TRP A 94 6.79 -5.05 -5.16
C TRP A 94 5.26 -5.05 -4.97
N GLY A 95 4.51 -5.44 -5.99
CA GLY A 95 3.06 -5.33 -6.06
C GLY A 95 2.59 -4.30 -7.11
N PRO A 96 1.26 -4.11 -7.25
CA PRO A 96 0.22 -4.96 -6.65
C PRO A 96 0.29 -6.39 -7.22
N TRP A 97 -0.05 -7.41 -6.42
CA TRP A 97 0.00 -8.83 -6.83
C TRP A 97 -1.40 -9.43 -7.04
N GLU A 98 -2.41 -8.74 -6.55
CA GLU A 98 -3.81 -8.99 -6.77
C GLU A 98 -4.09 -8.69 -8.23
N LYS A 99 -4.46 -9.73 -8.99
CA LYS A 99 -4.82 -9.58 -10.39
C LYS A 99 -5.91 -8.50 -10.53
N GLU A 100 -5.71 -7.51 -11.41
CA GLU A 100 -6.84 -6.95 -12.14
C GLU A 100 -7.54 -8.13 -12.83
N GLY A 101 -8.83 -8.33 -12.54
CA GLY A 101 -9.55 -9.55 -12.83
C GLY A 101 -9.22 -10.16 -14.19
N ASP A 102 -9.05 -11.49 -14.19
CA ASP A 102 -9.20 -12.29 -15.39
C ASP A 102 -10.58 -11.97 -16.00
N ASN A 103 -10.62 -11.06 -16.99
CA ASN A 103 -11.67 -11.06 -17.99
C ASN A 103 -11.35 -12.18 -18.98
N GLU A 104 -11.43 -13.43 -18.51
CA GLU A 104 -11.62 -14.56 -19.39
C GLU A 104 -13.11 -14.63 -19.68
N GLY A 105 -13.48 -14.13 -20.86
CA GLY A 105 -14.80 -14.35 -21.42
C GLY A 105 -15.17 -15.83 -21.40
N SER A 106 -16.43 -16.10 -21.08
CA SER A 106 -17.12 -17.35 -21.39
C SER A 106 -18.58 -17.03 -21.70
#